data_AF-A0A1G6I570-F1
#
_entry.id   AF-A0A1G6I570-F1
#
_cell.length_a   1.000
_cell.length_b   1.000
_cell.length_c   1.000
_cell.angle_alpha   90.00
_cell.angle_beta   90.00
_cell.angle_gamma   90.00
#
_symmetry.space_group_name_H-M   'P 1'
#
loop_
_entity.id
_entity.type
_entity.pdbx_description
1 polymer ?
#
loop_
_entity_poly.entity_id
_entity_poly.type
_entity_poly.pdbx_seq_one_letter_code
_entity_poly.pdbx_strand_id
1 'polypeptide(L)' 'MGKNTEIKLVGQPIFKQAINLIDAINVSSLVKKHGADHYYKTFKAKPQLVTMLFGVLSRCDSMTEICEG' A
#
# COMPACT_ATOMS: atom_id res chain seq x y z
N MET A 1 12.10 32.81 7.81
CA MET A 1 11.62 31.50 8.30
C MET A 1 12.14 30.42 7.36
N GLY A 2 13.21 29.72 7.74
CA GLY A 2 13.67 28.54 7.00
C GLY A 2 12.71 27.39 7.27
N LYS A 3 12.14 26.78 6.23
CA LYS A 3 11.33 25.57 6.37
C LYS A 3 12.25 24.45 6.83
N ASN A 4 11.95 23.85 7.98
CA ASN A 4 12.66 22.68 8.45
C ASN A 4 12.33 21.49 7.53
N THR A 5 13.27 21.10 6.68
CA THR A 5 13.11 20.04 5.65
C THR A 5 13.36 18.63 6.20
N GLU A 6 13.72 18.51 7.48
CA GLU A 6 14.09 17.26 8.13
C GLU A 6 12.85 16.45 8.53
N ILE A 7 11.74 17.12 8.91
CA ILE A 7 10.49 16.48 9.31
C ILE A 7 9.52 16.41 8.11
N LYS A 8 9.68 15.40 7.26
CA LYS A 8 8.82 15.20 6.07
C LYS A 8 7.45 14.57 6.36
N LEU A 9 7.14 14.31 7.63
CA LEU A 9 5.92 13.60 8.03
C LEU A 9 4.71 14.53 8.20
N VAL A 10 4.94 15.81 8.53
CA VAL A 10 3.86 16.78 8.78
C VAL A 10 3.17 17.14 7.47
N GLY A 11 1.85 16.95 7.41
CA GLY A 11 1.03 17.22 6.21
C GLY A 11 0.98 16.06 5.21
N GLN A 12 1.74 14.97 5.42
CA GLN A 12 1.63 13.77 4.61
C GLN A 12 0.49 12.88 5.13
N PRO A 13 -0.46 12.44 4.29
CA PRO A 13 -1.48 11.49 4.70
C PRO A 13 -0.86 10.22 5.31
N ILE A 14 -1.42 9.71 6.41
CA ILE A 14 -0.91 8.53 7.12
C ILE A 14 -0.80 7.33 6.18
N PHE A 15 -1.78 7.14 5.29
CA PHE A 15 -1.73 6.08 4.28
C PHE A 15 -0.51 6.17 3.37
N LYS A 16 -0.15 7.38 2.90
CA LYS A 16 1.04 7.60 2.08
C LYS A 16 2.33 7.30 2.87
N GLN A 17 2.35 7.57 4.16
CA GLN A 17 3.49 7.22 5.02
C GLN A 17 3.64 5.69 5.12
N ALA A 18 2.53 4.96 5.29
CA ALA A 18 2.54 3.49 5.30
C ALA A 18 2.99 2.89 3.96
N ILE A 19 2.51 3.42 2.82
CA ILE A 19 2.94 2.96 1.49
C ILE A 19 4.45 3.19 1.28
N ASN A 20 5.00 4.32 1.74
CA ASN A 20 6.44 4.58 1.66
C ASN A 20 7.28 3.52 2.38
N LEU A 21 6.80 2.99 3.52
CA LEU A 21 7.47 1.91 4.24
C LEU A 21 7.42 0.59 3.45
N ILE A 22 6.32 0.34 2.75
CA ILE A 22 6.16 -0.84 1.90
C ILE A 22 7.05 -0.76 0.68
N ASP A 23 7.23 0.42 0.09
CA ASP A 23 8.16 0.62 -1.02
C ASP A 23 9.62 0.47 -0.61
N ALA A 24 9.95 0.70 0.67
CA ALA A 24 11.27 0.38 1.22
C ALA A 24 11.49 -1.14 1.37
N ILE A 25 10.41 -1.92 1.45
CA ILE A 25 10.47 -3.39 1.46
C ILE A 25 10.58 -3.87 0.00
N ASN A 26 11.44 -4.84 -0.25
CA ASN A 26 11.59 -5.42 -1.58
C ASN A 26 10.43 -6.39 -1.91
N VAL A 27 9.20 -5.87 -2.00
CA VAL A 27 7.98 -6.64 -2.30
C VAL A 27 8.13 -7.40 -3.62
N SER A 28 8.76 -6.79 -4.62
CA SER A 28 9.05 -7.43 -5.91
C SER A 28 9.88 -8.71 -5.78
N SER A 29 10.85 -8.75 -4.86
CA SER A 29 11.62 -9.97 -4.56
C SER A 29 10.75 -11.06 -3.97
N LEU A 30 9.87 -10.73 -3.02
CA LEU A 30 8.95 -11.67 -2.40
C LEU A 30 7.95 -12.23 -3.41
N VAL A 31 7.38 -11.36 -4.25
CA VAL A 31 6.46 -11.75 -5.33
C VAL A 31 7.11 -12.77 -6.26
N LYS A 32 8.36 -12.53 -6.67
CA LYS A 32 9.12 -13.48 -7.51
C LYS A 32 9.44 -14.77 -6.78
N LYS A 33 9.92 -14.69 -5.54
CA LYS A 33 10.31 -15.85 -4.72
C LYS A 33 9.14 -16.82 -4.50
N HIS A 34 7.94 -16.30 -4.30
CA HIS A 34 6.75 -17.08 -4.01
C HIS A 34 5.83 -17.29 -5.22
N GLY A 35 6.18 -16.75 -6.40
CA GLY A 35 5.33 -16.84 -7.58
C GLY A 35 3.94 -16.22 -7.40
N ALA A 36 3.81 -15.20 -6.54
CA ALA A 36 2.52 -14.66 -6.10
C ALA A 36 1.65 -14.15 -7.27
N ASP A 37 2.28 -13.70 -8.36
CA ASP A 37 1.62 -13.16 -9.54
C ASP A 37 1.37 -14.18 -10.66
N HIS A 38 1.66 -15.46 -10.44
CA HIS A 38 1.63 -16.50 -11.48
C HIS A 38 0.24 -16.66 -12.11
N TYR A 39 -0.83 -16.65 -11.32
CA TYR A 39 -2.21 -16.82 -11.79
C TYR A 39 -2.96 -15.51 -12.03
N TYR A 40 -2.49 -14.40 -11.46
CA TYR A 40 -3.16 -13.11 -11.59
C TYR A 40 -2.87 -12.47 -12.94
N LYS A 41 -3.88 -12.04 -13.69
CA LYS A 41 -3.70 -11.34 -14.98
C LYS A 41 -3.61 -9.82 -14.84
N THR A 42 -4.52 -9.23 -14.05
CA THR A 42 -4.69 -7.77 -13.99
C THR A 42 -4.45 -7.19 -12.60
N PHE A 43 -4.86 -7.90 -11.54
CA PHE A 43 -4.72 -7.44 -10.16
C PHE A 43 -3.55 -8.17 -9.49
N LYS A 44 -2.36 -7.57 -9.57
CA LYS A 44 -1.10 -8.16 -9.09
C LYS A 44 -0.89 -7.92 -7.58
N ALA A 45 0.11 -8.56 -6.99
CA ALA A 45 0.34 -8.57 -5.55
C ALA A 45 0.54 -7.18 -4.92
N LYS A 46 1.24 -6.26 -5.59
CA LYS A 46 1.45 -4.88 -5.09
C LYS A 46 0.13 -4.09 -4.98
N PRO A 47 -0.68 -3.93 -6.06
CA PRO A 47 -1.96 -3.24 -5.94
C PRO A 47 -2.91 -3.98 -4.98
N GLN A 48 -2.92 -5.31 -4.94
CA GLN A 48 -3.66 -6.09 -3.94
C GLN A 48 -3.31 -5.68 -2.50
N LEU A 49 -2.02 -5.62 -2.17
CA LEU A 49 -1.54 -5.23 -0.85
C LEU A 49 -1.99 -3.81 -0.48
N VAL A 50 -1.84 -2.86 -1.41
CA VAL A 50 -2.25 -1.46 -1.21
C VAL A 50 -3.77 -1.36 -0.99
N THR A 51 -4.57 -2.07 -1.78
CA THR A 51 -6.03 -2.11 -1.66
C THR A 51 -6.48 -2.69 -0.33
N MET A 52 -5.88 -3.81 0.12
CA MET A 52 -6.25 -4.41 1.41
C MET A 52 -5.89 -3.50 2.59
N LEU A 53 -4.72 -2.83 2.54
CA LEU A 53 -4.34 -1.87 3.57
C LEU A 53 -5.26 -0.66 3.62
N PHE A 54 -5.69 -0.18 2.45
CA PHE A 54 -6.70 0.87 2.38
C PHE A 54 -8.01 0.40 3.03
N GLY A 55 -8.50 -0.80 2.70
CA GLY A 55 -9.70 -1.38 3.31
C GLY A 55 -9.64 -1.44 4.83
N VAL A 56 -8.54 -1.96 5.39
CA VAL A 56 -8.34 -2.04 6.85
C VAL A 56 -8.38 -0.66 7.51
N LEU A 57 -7.73 0.34 6.92
CA LEU A 57 -7.71 1.71 7.47
C LEU A 57 -9.05 2.42 7.33
N SER A 58 -9.82 2.07 6.30
CA SER A 58 -11.17 2.59 6.05
C SER A 58 -12.26 1.82 6.81
N ARG A 59 -11.91 0.77 7.57
CA ARG A 59 -12.85 -0.15 8.25
C ARG A 59 -13.83 -0.82 7.29
N CYS A 60 -13.34 -1.17 6.10
CA CYS A 60 -14.05 -2.07 5.18
C CYS A 60 -13.69 -3.51 5.56
N ASP A 61 -14.69 -4.33 5.83
CA ASP A 61 -14.53 -5.73 6.21
C ASP A 61 -14.65 -6.68 5.00
N SER A 62 -15.03 -6.16 3.83
CA SER A 62 -15.19 -6.92 2.59
C SER A 62 -14.63 -6.21 1.36
N MET A 63 -14.31 -7.00 0.32
CA MET A 63 -13.93 -6.46 -0.99
C MET A 63 -15.06 -5.63 -1.62
N THR A 64 -16.32 -6.00 -1.36
CA THR A 64 -17.49 -5.24 -1.82
C THR A 64 -17.49 -3.84 -1.22
N GLU A 65 -17.32 -3.71 0.10
CA GLU A 65 -17.24 -2.40 0.76
C GLU A 65 -16.06 -1.57 0.27
N ILE A 66 -14.91 -2.19 -0.04
CA ILE A 66 -13.76 -1.50 -0.63
C ILE A 66 -14.07 -0.98 -2.04
N CYS A 67 -14.90 -1.69 -2.80
CA CYS A 67 -15.29 -1.32 -4.17
C CYS A 67 -16.45 -0.32 -4.23
N GLU A 68 -17.30 -0.29 -3.21
CA GLU A 68 -18.48 0.59 -3.12
C GLU A 68 -18.22 1.91 -2.38
N GLY A 69 -17.18 1.96 -1.53
CA GLY A 69 -16.74 3.15 -0.80
C GLY A 69 -15.95 4.14 -1.67
#